data_AF-A0A9D7Y9N6-F1
#
_entry.id   AF-A0A9D7Y9N6-F1
#
_cell.length_a   1.000
_cell.length_b   1.000
_cell.length_c   1.000
_cell.angle_alpha   90.00
_cell.angle_beta   90.00
_cell.angle_gamma   90.00
#
_symmetry.space_group_name_H-M   'P 1'
#
loop_
_entity.id
_entity.type
_entity.pdbx_description
1 polymer ?
#
loop_
_entity_poly.entity_id
_entity_poly.type
_entity_poly.pdbx_seq_one_letter_code
_entity_poly.pdbx_strand_id
1 'polypeptide(L)'
;MTFWLNTSILVRGIREEQDALWARLKAAFDVIYEKKRELGKENQTLLEDTYKAKNQILENLKGYLTFQSDSINEWNAKSKEVIEIQEQWNSIKGAMPREKGKDVSKDFWHSLKQFFKNKSEFFAKLEAKREANYKAKEELCIAADEILATGDHSAPNTNKIIELQKKWKTIGHVPEKYKDTLYNKFKATCDQYFDLKRNETKAQDSEYDSNLAAKVAICVEVEKAAADGNSELSKLSDYKKKFAAIGFVPRKNMQEIQSRFIKAINEYVKSASGIDKSEKDKLMLQNEAEVVLKSGGNSKNLDKQENEIRRKMKTLEEEITLTKNNIEFFGHSKNAEKLKEEYMKKVRKGEQELKDLQDKLRLINAAN
;
A
#
# COMPACT_ATOMS: atom_id res chain seq x y z
N MET A 1 82.07 88.22 70.63
CA MET A 1 80.84 88.21 69.80
C MET A 1 80.97 87.50 68.44
N THR A 2 82.15 87.02 68.04
CA THR A 2 82.39 86.40 66.72
C THR A 2 82.18 84.88 66.68
N PHE A 3 82.20 84.19 67.83
CA PHE A 3 82.06 82.72 67.88
C PHE A 3 80.61 82.21 67.71
N TRP A 4 79.60 83.02 68.09
CA TRP A 4 78.17 82.68 67.99
C TRP A 4 77.54 83.01 66.62
N LEU A 5 78.10 83.98 65.88
CA LEU A 5 77.65 84.32 64.52
C LEU A 5 78.08 83.28 63.48
N ASN A 6 79.26 82.69 63.65
CA ASN A 6 79.80 81.69 62.70
C ASN A 6 79.11 80.32 62.83
N THR A 7 78.75 79.92 64.06
CA THR A 7 77.95 78.71 64.31
C THR A 7 76.49 78.85 63.82
N SER A 8 75.90 80.04 63.90
CA SER A 8 74.54 80.29 63.39
C SER A 8 74.43 80.23 61.86
N ILE A 9 75.46 80.70 61.13
CA ILE A 9 75.53 80.63 59.65
C ILE A 9 75.77 79.20 59.18
N LEU A 10 76.67 78.45 59.85
CA LEU A 10 76.89 77.03 59.56
C LEU A 10 75.65 76.17 59.84
N VAL A 11 74.93 76.40 60.95
CA VAL A 11 73.69 75.68 61.29
C VAL A 11 72.54 76.04 60.34
N ARG A 12 72.47 77.27 59.81
CA ARG A 12 71.50 77.65 58.76
C ARG A 12 71.82 77.00 57.41
N GLY A 13 73.08 76.98 56.98
CA GLY A 13 73.49 76.31 55.73
C GLY A 13 73.24 74.80 55.74
N ILE A 14 73.51 74.12 56.87
CA ILE A 14 73.23 72.69 57.06
C ILE A 14 71.72 72.40 57.01
N ARG A 15 70.89 73.33 57.51
CA ARG A 15 69.42 73.21 57.49
C ARG A 15 68.85 73.45 56.09
N GLU A 16 69.38 74.42 55.34
CA GLU A 16 69.02 74.66 53.95
C GLU A 16 69.43 73.49 53.03
N GLU A 17 70.59 72.88 53.26
CA GLU A 17 71.02 71.66 52.54
C GLU A 17 70.16 70.44 52.91
N GLN A 18 69.76 70.29 54.18
CA GLN A 18 68.81 69.26 54.61
C GLN A 18 67.42 69.47 53.99
N ASP A 19 66.92 70.70 53.96
CA ASP A 19 65.63 71.03 53.34
C ASP A 19 65.68 70.79 51.82
N ALA A 20 66.81 71.07 51.16
CA ALA A 20 67.01 70.78 49.74
C ALA A 20 67.10 69.26 49.44
N LEU A 21 67.79 68.48 50.29
CA LEU A 21 67.82 67.01 50.21
C LEU A 21 66.43 66.40 50.44
N TRP A 22 65.69 66.94 51.41
CA TRP A 22 64.35 66.47 51.72
C TRP A 22 63.33 66.83 50.63
N ALA A 23 63.47 68.01 49.99
CA ALA A 23 62.70 68.39 48.81
C ALA A 23 62.97 67.47 47.61
N ARG A 24 64.23 67.09 47.36
CA ARG A 24 64.60 66.12 46.31
C ARG A 24 64.04 64.72 46.59
N LEU A 25 64.10 64.28 47.84
CA LEU A 25 63.55 62.98 48.27
C LEU A 25 62.02 62.95 48.09
N LYS A 26 61.32 64.02 48.49
CA LYS A 26 59.88 64.17 48.26
C LYS A 26 59.52 64.15 46.79
N ALA A 27 60.21 64.93 45.96
CA ALA A 27 59.97 64.94 44.51
C ALA A 27 60.18 63.54 43.90
N ALA A 28 61.20 62.79 44.34
CA ALA A 28 61.41 61.40 43.90
C ALA A 28 60.29 60.45 44.38
N PHE A 29 59.82 60.60 45.63
CA PHE A 29 58.68 59.83 46.13
C PHE A 29 57.39 60.16 45.40
N ASP A 30 57.12 61.44 45.12
CA ASP A 30 55.94 61.89 44.38
C ASP A 30 55.90 61.26 42.98
N VAL A 31 57.04 61.25 42.28
CA VAL A 31 57.18 60.54 40.98
C VAL A 31 56.91 59.04 41.11
N ILE A 32 57.39 58.38 42.18
CA ILE A 32 57.12 56.95 42.42
C ILE A 32 55.63 56.71 42.74
N TYR A 33 55.01 57.57 43.53
CA TYR A 33 53.59 57.48 43.87
C TYR A 33 52.69 57.81 42.67
N GLU A 34 53.10 58.72 41.79
CA GLU A 34 52.45 58.98 40.50
C GLU A 34 52.54 57.76 39.59
N LYS A 35 53.73 57.22 39.35
CA LYS A 35 53.89 55.98 38.56
C LYS A 35 53.12 54.81 39.14
N LYS A 36 53.08 54.66 40.47
CA LYS A 36 52.28 53.61 41.13
C LYS A 36 50.77 53.83 40.94
N ARG A 37 50.31 55.08 40.95
CA ARG A 37 48.91 55.43 40.65
C ARG A 37 48.58 55.21 39.18
N GLU A 38 49.47 55.56 38.26
CA GLU A 38 49.33 55.31 36.82
C GLU A 38 49.26 53.81 36.53
N LEU A 39 50.22 53.02 37.02
CA LEU A 39 50.18 51.55 36.94
C LEU A 39 48.91 50.96 37.57
N GLY A 40 48.43 51.53 38.68
CA GLY A 40 47.17 51.13 39.31
C GLY A 40 45.96 51.39 38.40
N LYS A 41 45.90 52.56 37.76
CA LYS A 41 44.85 52.92 36.79
C LYS A 41 44.92 52.06 35.53
N GLU A 42 46.11 51.87 34.97
CA GLU A 42 46.34 51.01 33.79
C GLU A 42 45.93 49.56 34.06
N ASN A 43 46.31 49.01 35.21
CA ASN A 43 45.87 47.67 35.61
C ASN A 43 44.35 47.61 35.80
N GLN A 44 43.73 48.64 36.39
CA GLN A 44 42.28 48.68 36.55
C GLN A 44 41.56 48.75 35.19
N THR A 45 42.05 49.55 34.25
CA THR A 45 41.51 49.61 32.88
C THR A 45 41.67 48.27 32.15
N LEU A 46 42.82 47.61 32.29
CA LEU A 46 43.04 46.28 31.70
C LEU A 46 42.09 45.21 32.28
N LEU A 47 41.83 45.25 33.59
CA LEU A 47 40.86 44.36 34.24
C LEU A 47 39.42 44.63 33.75
N GLU A 48 39.04 45.89 33.60
CA GLU A 48 37.72 46.29 33.11
C GLU A 48 37.51 45.96 31.63
N ASP A 49 38.52 46.15 30.78
CA ASP A 49 38.46 45.80 29.36
C ASP A 49 38.42 44.28 29.15
N THR A 50 39.19 43.52 29.95
CA THR A 50 39.10 42.06 29.99
C THR A 50 37.70 41.59 30.42
N TYR A 51 37.11 42.27 31.40
CA TYR A 51 35.74 42.00 31.85
C TYR A 51 34.70 42.31 30.77
N LYS A 52 34.78 43.46 30.10
CA LYS A 52 33.88 43.84 29.00
C LYS A 52 33.94 42.84 27.85
N ALA A 53 35.16 42.46 27.42
CA ALA A 53 35.35 41.49 26.36
C ALA A 53 34.75 40.12 26.71
N LYS A 54 34.99 39.64 27.95
CA LYS A 54 34.40 38.37 28.43
C LYS A 54 32.88 38.44 28.60
N ASN A 55 32.33 39.57 29.02
CA ASN A 55 30.89 39.76 29.13
C ASN A 55 30.21 39.80 27.75
N GLN A 56 30.85 40.38 26.74
CA GLN A 56 30.34 40.37 25.36
C GLN A 56 30.30 38.94 24.78
N ILE A 57 31.33 38.13 25.07
CA ILE A 57 31.33 36.70 24.71
C ILE A 57 30.18 35.94 25.40
N LEU A 58 29.90 36.27 26.67
CA LEU A 58 28.76 35.71 27.41
C LEU A 58 27.42 36.08 26.76
N GLU A 59 27.23 37.33 26.35
CA GLU A 59 26.00 37.78 25.67
C GLU A 59 25.81 37.07 24.33
N ASN A 60 26.88 36.92 23.56
CA ASN A 60 26.86 36.15 22.32
C ASN A 60 26.44 34.70 22.58
N LEU A 61 26.98 34.06 23.63
CA LEU A 61 26.62 32.69 24.02
C LEU A 61 25.16 32.58 24.47
N LYS A 62 24.65 33.57 25.22
CA LYS A 62 23.26 33.59 25.70
C LYS A 62 22.26 33.61 24.55
N GLY A 63 22.61 34.22 23.41
CA GLY A 63 21.79 34.19 22.19
C GLY A 63 21.54 32.78 21.63
N TYR A 64 22.44 31.83 21.88
CA TYR A 64 22.30 30.44 21.41
C TYR A 64 21.53 29.53 22.37
N LEU A 65 21.22 29.98 23.59
CA LEU A 65 20.51 29.17 24.58
C LEU A 65 19.05 28.91 24.23
N THR A 66 18.43 29.85 23.52
CA THR A 66 17.05 29.76 23.05
C THR A 66 16.93 29.04 21.71
N PHE A 67 18.05 28.68 21.08
CA PHE A 67 18.05 28.02 19.79
C PHE A 67 17.46 26.61 19.91
N GLN A 68 16.41 26.36 19.13
CA GLN A 68 15.81 25.05 18.93
C GLN A 68 15.62 24.85 17.43
N SER A 69 16.03 23.68 16.93
CA SER A 69 15.85 23.30 15.53
C SER A 69 15.64 21.80 15.43
N ASP A 70 14.95 21.38 14.37
CA ASP A 70 14.72 19.99 13.99
C ASP A 70 15.83 19.43 13.07
N SER A 71 16.79 20.26 12.66
CA SER A 71 17.85 19.89 11.72
C SER A 71 19.16 19.51 12.42
N ILE A 72 19.67 18.31 12.13
CA ILE A 72 20.99 17.84 12.60
C ILE A 72 22.11 18.77 12.12
N ASN A 73 22.01 19.27 10.89
CA ASN A 73 23.03 20.13 10.28
C ASN A 73 23.10 21.49 10.98
N GLU A 74 21.96 22.06 11.36
CA GLU A 74 21.91 23.32 12.10
C GLU A 74 22.47 23.17 13.51
N TRP A 75 22.13 22.08 14.21
CA TRP A 75 22.75 21.77 15.51
C TRP A 75 24.26 21.61 15.42
N ASN A 76 24.77 21.00 14.34
CA ASN A 76 26.21 20.85 14.11
C ASN A 76 26.88 22.19 13.79
N ALA A 77 26.26 23.05 12.97
CA ALA A 77 26.77 24.38 12.67
C ALA A 77 26.83 25.25 13.93
N LYS A 78 25.74 25.32 14.70
CA LYS A 78 25.69 26.07 15.96
C LYS A 78 26.64 25.51 17.02
N SER A 79 26.87 24.20 17.03
CA SER A 79 27.90 23.62 17.92
C SER A 79 29.30 24.13 17.58
N LYS A 80 29.64 24.30 16.30
CA LYS A 80 30.93 24.86 15.90
C LYS A 80 31.08 26.31 16.34
N GLU A 81 30.05 27.14 16.10
CA GLU A 81 30.03 28.53 16.56
C GLU A 81 30.19 28.64 18.10
N VAL A 82 29.54 27.75 18.87
CA VAL A 82 29.69 27.72 20.34
C VAL A 82 31.09 27.26 20.77
N ILE A 83 31.72 26.34 20.04
CA ILE A 83 33.11 25.92 20.29
C ILE A 83 34.07 27.06 19.97
N GLU A 84 33.87 27.81 18.88
CA GLU A 84 34.66 29.01 18.56
C GLU A 84 34.52 30.08 19.65
N ILE A 85 33.32 30.28 20.20
CA ILE A 85 33.09 31.16 21.36
C ILE A 85 33.86 30.67 22.60
N GLN A 86 33.92 29.36 22.82
CA GLN A 86 34.72 28.76 23.89
C GLN A 86 36.23 28.98 23.67
N GLU A 87 36.71 28.87 22.44
CA GLU A 87 38.10 29.17 22.08
C GLU A 87 38.42 30.66 22.27
N GLN A 88 37.52 31.56 21.86
CA GLN A 88 37.64 33.00 22.10
C GLN A 88 37.71 33.29 23.60
N TRP A 89 36.85 32.68 24.42
CA TRP A 89 36.89 32.80 25.87
C TRP A 89 38.24 32.35 26.47
N ASN A 90 38.79 31.23 25.99
CA ASN A 90 40.07 30.68 26.43
C ASN A 90 41.28 31.50 25.94
N SER A 91 41.14 32.17 24.79
CA SER A 91 42.21 33.00 24.19
C SER A 91 42.48 34.28 24.99
N ILE A 92 41.47 34.81 25.69
CA ILE A 92 41.60 35.99 26.54
C ILE A 92 42.30 35.61 27.85
N LYS A 93 43.64 35.71 27.82
CA LYS A 93 44.53 35.59 28.98
C LYS A 93 44.56 36.91 29.74
N GLY A 94 44.17 36.88 31.02
CA GLY A 94 44.17 38.06 31.88
C GLY A 94 43.34 37.85 33.14
N ALA A 95 43.75 38.48 34.24
CA ALA A 95 42.98 38.50 35.47
C ALA A 95 41.70 39.33 35.26
N MET A 96 40.63 39.00 36.00
CA MET A 96 39.38 39.77 36.03
C MET A 96 39.15 40.34 37.44
N PRO A 97 38.29 41.36 37.60
CA PRO A 97 37.84 41.80 38.91
C PRO A 97 37.31 40.61 39.74
N ARG A 98 37.78 40.43 40.98
CA ARG A 98 37.61 39.19 41.76
C ARG A 98 36.15 38.75 41.95
N GLU A 99 35.21 39.68 42.15
CA GLU A 99 33.79 39.35 42.30
C GLU A 99 33.10 39.20 40.95
N LYS A 100 33.06 40.27 40.13
CA LYS A 100 32.36 40.27 38.84
C LYS A 100 32.87 39.19 37.86
N GLY A 101 34.17 38.91 37.87
CA GLY A 101 34.77 37.88 37.02
C GLY A 101 34.38 36.45 37.41
N LYS A 102 34.11 36.20 38.70
CA LYS A 102 33.66 34.89 39.17
C LYS A 102 32.25 34.59 38.67
N ASP A 103 31.36 35.58 38.71
CA ASP A 103 29.99 35.45 38.24
C ASP A 103 29.91 35.26 36.72
N VAL A 104 30.62 36.09 35.94
CA VAL A 104 30.66 35.95 34.46
C VAL A 104 31.22 34.59 34.04
N SER A 105 32.27 34.10 34.70
CA SER A 105 32.83 32.77 34.42
C SER A 105 31.84 31.65 34.76
N LYS A 106 31.17 31.74 35.91
CA LYS A 106 30.15 30.76 36.32
C LYS A 106 28.98 30.73 35.33
N ASP A 107 28.49 31.89 34.93
CA ASP A 107 27.40 32.03 33.96
C ASP A 107 27.80 31.48 32.59
N PHE A 108 29.04 31.74 32.14
CA PHE A 108 29.55 31.23 30.87
C PHE A 108 29.56 29.70 30.82
N TRP A 109 30.16 29.05 31.81
CA TRP A 109 30.19 27.59 31.88
C TRP A 109 28.80 26.98 32.08
N HIS A 110 27.91 27.66 32.81
CA HIS A 110 26.53 27.24 32.96
C HIS A 110 25.78 27.29 31.62
N SER A 111 25.88 28.40 30.89
CA SER A 111 25.29 28.56 29.56
C SER A 111 25.84 27.54 28.56
N LEU A 112 27.16 27.32 28.55
CA LEU A 112 27.79 26.33 27.68
C LEU A 112 27.28 24.91 27.98
N LYS A 113 27.21 24.54 29.27
CA LYS A 113 26.65 23.26 29.70
C LYS A 113 25.18 23.11 29.30
N GLN A 114 24.40 24.18 29.43
CA GLN A 114 22.98 24.18 29.06
C GLN A 114 22.79 23.97 27.55
N PHE A 115 23.59 24.61 26.70
CA PHE A 115 23.55 24.41 25.25
C PHE A 115 23.83 22.95 24.87
N PHE A 116 24.90 22.35 25.41
CA PHE A 116 25.24 20.95 25.13
C PHE A 116 24.21 19.97 25.72
N LYS A 117 23.56 20.31 26.83
CA LYS A 117 22.43 19.55 27.36
C LYS A 117 21.24 19.57 26.38
N ASN A 118 20.85 20.74 25.88
CA ASN A 118 19.76 20.87 24.90
C ASN A 118 20.07 20.07 23.62
N LYS A 119 21.32 20.14 23.14
CA LYS A 119 21.81 19.32 22.02
C LYS A 119 21.65 17.83 22.32
N SER A 120 22.15 17.37 23.47
CA SER A 120 22.07 15.95 23.86
C SER A 120 20.62 15.47 23.94
N GLU A 121 19.71 16.29 24.47
CA GLU A 121 18.28 15.96 24.53
C GLU A 121 17.63 15.88 23.14
N PHE A 122 18.01 16.76 22.21
CA PHE A 122 17.56 16.69 20.82
C PHE A 122 18.00 15.38 20.14
N PHE A 123 19.29 15.03 20.24
CA PHE A 123 19.81 13.78 19.66
C PHE A 123 19.21 12.55 20.34
N ALA A 124 18.98 12.58 21.66
CA ALA A 124 18.30 11.50 22.38
C ALA A 124 16.84 11.32 21.90
N LYS A 125 16.09 12.40 21.69
CA LYS A 125 14.73 12.35 21.13
C LYS A 125 14.72 11.82 19.70
N LEU A 126 15.67 12.26 18.87
CA LEU A 126 15.80 11.79 17.49
C LEU A 126 16.12 10.29 17.44
N GLU A 127 17.05 9.83 18.28
CA GLU A 127 17.41 8.42 18.34
C GLU A 127 16.27 7.57 18.89
N ALA A 128 15.54 8.05 19.91
CA ALA A 128 14.33 7.40 20.40
C ALA A 128 13.25 7.27 19.30
N LYS A 129 13.07 8.29 18.46
CA LYS A 129 12.16 8.22 17.29
C LYS A 129 12.64 7.18 16.27
N ARG A 130 13.94 7.13 15.97
CA ARG A 130 14.52 6.13 15.06
C ARG A 130 14.37 4.71 15.60
N GLU A 131 14.58 4.50 16.89
CA GLU A 131 14.40 3.22 17.57
C GLU A 131 12.92 2.77 17.55
N ALA A 132 11.99 3.69 17.78
CA ALA A 132 10.55 3.40 17.64
C ALA A 132 10.19 3.01 16.20
N ASN A 133 10.74 3.71 15.20
CA ASN A 133 10.57 3.36 13.79
C ASN A 133 11.20 2.00 13.45
N TYR A 134 12.34 1.65 14.07
CA TYR A 134 12.99 0.36 13.90
C TYR A 134 12.07 -0.76 14.38
N LYS A 135 11.55 -0.66 15.62
CA LYS A 135 10.61 -1.64 16.17
C LYS A 135 9.36 -1.79 15.32
N ALA A 136 8.77 -0.67 14.88
CA ALA A 136 7.60 -0.71 13.99
C ALA A 136 7.90 -1.43 12.66
N LYS A 137 9.08 -1.21 12.05
CA LYS A 137 9.46 -1.93 10.83
C LYS A 137 9.83 -3.40 11.08
N GLU A 138 10.39 -3.72 12.24
CA GLU A 138 10.65 -5.09 12.68
C GLU A 138 9.34 -5.87 12.86
N GLU A 139 8.33 -5.27 13.48
CA GLU A 139 6.97 -5.82 13.57
C GLU A 139 6.35 -6.08 12.18
N LEU A 140 6.55 -5.17 11.22
CA LEU A 140 6.10 -5.40 9.84
C LEU A 140 6.81 -6.59 9.18
N CYS A 141 8.10 -6.79 9.47
CA CYS A 141 8.84 -7.95 8.97
C CYS A 141 8.28 -9.25 9.56
N ILE A 142 8.05 -9.28 10.88
CA ILE A 142 7.47 -10.44 11.56
C ILE A 142 6.09 -10.76 11.00
N ALA A 143 5.22 -9.76 10.84
CA ALA A 143 3.89 -9.95 10.27
C ALA A 143 3.93 -10.47 8.82
N ALA A 144 4.90 -10.03 8.02
CA ALA A 144 5.10 -10.56 6.67
C ALA A 144 5.61 -12.01 6.70
N ASP A 145 6.56 -12.32 7.60
CA ASP A 145 7.12 -13.66 7.78
C ASP A 145 6.03 -14.65 8.26
N GLU A 146 5.13 -14.22 9.16
CA GLU A 146 3.98 -15.00 9.62
C GLU A 146 3.03 -15.35 8.48
N ILE A 147 2.66 -14.37 7.65
CA ILE A 147 1.80 -14.61 6.48
C ILE A 147 2.48 -15.58 5.52
N LEU A 148 3.78 -15.40 5.26
CA LEU A 148 4.54 -16.31 4.40
C LEU A 148 4.58 -17.73 4.97
N ALA A 149 4.75 -17.88 6.28
CA ALA A 149 4.79 -19.18 6.96
C ALA A 149 3.46 -19.93 6.90
N THR A 150 2.32 -19.23 6.80
CA THR A 150 1.03 -19.90 6.60
C THR A 150 0.93 -20.63 5.26
N GLY A 151 1.71 -20.24 4.25
CA GLY A 151 1.60 -20.76 2.89
C GLY A 151 0.25 -20.45 2.21
N ASP A 152 -0.58 -19.57 2.77
CA ASP A 152 -1.87 -19.21 2.21
C ASP A 152 -1.76 -17.96 1.31
N HIS A 153 -1.88 -18.19 0.00
CA HIS A 153 -1.83 -17.18 -1.05
C HIS A 153 -3.19 -16.56 -1.39
N SER A 154 -4.17 -16.69 -0.50
CA SER A 154 -5.50 -16.12 -0.63
C SER A 154 -5.51 -14.59 -0.83
N ALA A 155 -6.60 -14.08 -1.42
CA ALA A 155 -6.79 -12.65 -1.65
C ALA A 155 -6.70 -11.79 -0.36
N PRO A 156 -7.25 -12.20 0.80
CA PRO A 156 -7.07 -11.48 2.06
C PRO A 156 -5.61 -11.33 2.48
N ASN A 157 -4.82 -12.42 2.40
CA ASN A 157 -3.40 -12.39 2.78
C ASN A 157 -2.57 -11.57 1.80
N THR A 158 -2.88 -11.62 0.51
CA THR A 158 -2.24 -10.75 -0.50
C THR A 158 -2.49 -9.27 -0.17
N ASN A 159 -3.72 -8.92 0.19
CA ASN A 159 -4.05 -7.55 0.56
C ASN A 159 -3.31 -7.10 1.83
N LYS A 160 -3.20 -7.98 2.83
CA LYS A 160 -2.39 -7.71 4.03
C LYS A 160 -0.93 -7.42 3.69
N ILE A 161 -0.28 -8.23 2.84
CA ILE A 161 1.12 -7.98 2.40
C ILE A 161 1.24 -6.62 1.71
N ILE A 162 0.29 -6.26 0.84
CA ILE A 162 0.25 -4.95 0.17
C ILE A 162 0.08 -3.81 1.18
N GLU A 163 -0.76 -3.99 2.21
CA GLU A 163 -0.90 -3.02 3.29
C GLU A 163 0.37 -2.87 4.12
N LEU A 164 1.07 -3.98 4.41
CA LEU A 164 2.37 -3.94 5.10
C LEU A 164 3.39 -3.13 4.27
N GLN A 165 3.44 -3.33 2.95
CA GLN A 165 4.31 -2.53 2.06
C GLN A 165 3.94 -1.04 2.05
N LYS A 166 2.65 -0.71 2.14
CA LYS A 166 2.20 0.69 2.28
C LYS A 166 2.62 1.27 3.63
N LYS A 167 2.40 0.55 4.73
CA LYS A 167 2.82 0.94 6.08
C LYS A 167 4.33 1.15 6.16
N TRP A 168 5.11 0.27 5.53
CA TRP A 168 6.58 0.40 5.45
C TRP A 168 7.02 1.76 4.89
N LYS A 169 6.37 2.24 3.83
CA LYS A 169 6.67 3.54 3.20
C LYS A 169 6.28 4.73 4.06
N THR A 170 5.32 4.57 4.96
CA THR A 170 4.89 5.64 5.89
C THR A 170 5.78 5.77 7.11
N ILE A 171 6.48 4.70 7.52
CA ILE A 171 7.38 4.76 8.67
C ILE A 171 8.68 5.45 8.27
N GLY A 172 9.09 6.43 9.08
CA GLY A 172 10.26 7.27 8.84
C GLY A 172 11.61 6.54 8.92
N HIS A 173 12.66 7.33 9.12
CA HIS A 173 14.03 6.83 9.18
C HIS A 173 14.27 5.93 10.40
N VAL A 174 15.04 4.87 10.19
CA VAL A 174 15.56 3.95 11.21
C VAL A 174 17.05 4.20 11.42
N PRO A 175 17.68 3.66 12.47
CA PRO A 175 19.12 3.78 12.66
C PRO A 175 19.87 3.19 11.45
N GLU A 176 20.90 3.90 10.97
CA GLU A 176 21.59 3.56 9.70
C GLU A 176 22.13 2.12 9.70
N LYS A 177 22.55 1.62 10.87
CA LYS A 177 23.04 0.25 11.07
C LYS A 177 22.06 -0.84 10.63
N TYR A 178 20.76 -0.60 10.78
CA TYR A 178 19.71 -1.61 10.54
C TYR A 178 18.88 -1.34 9.29
N LYS A 179 19.09 -0.20 8.65
CA LYS A 179 18.27 0.26 7.52
C LYS A 179 18.27 -0.73 6.36
N ASP A 180 19.45 -1.13 5.89
CA ASP A 180 19.58 -1.98 4.72
C ASP A 180 19.22 -3.44 5.05
N THR A 181 19.60 -3.93 6.23
CA THR A 181 19.30 -5.30 6.66
C THR A 181 17.80 -5.52 6.80
N LEU A 182 17.08 -4.58 7.44
CA LEU A 182 15.64 -4.66 7.63
C LEU A 182 14.89 -4.52 6.30
N TYR A 183 15.32 -3.61 5.43
CA TYR A 183 14.72 -3.44 4.11
C TYR A 183 14.90 -4.69 3.24
N ASN A 184 16.12 -5.24 3.19
CA ASN A 184 16.41 -6.43 2.40
C ASN A 184 15.64 -7.64 2.93
N LYS A 185 15.51 -7.79 4.25
CA LYS A 185 14.69 -8.85 4.86
C LYS A 185 13.23 -8.71 4.46
N PHE A 186 12.63 -7.54 4.69
CA PHE A 186 11.22 -7.29 4.35
C PHE A 186 10.93 -7.49 2.86
N LYS A 187 11.83 -7.01 2.00
CA LYS A 187 11.71 -7.16 0.56
C LYS A 187 11.80 -8.63 0.15
N ALA A 188 12.77 -9.38 0.68
CA ALA A 188 12.93 -10.80 0.37
C ALA A 188 11.68 -11.61 0.76
N THR A 189 11.10 -11.36 1.94
CA THR A 189 9.85 -12.00 2.37
C THR A 189 8.69 -11.67 1.43
N CYS A 190 8.55 -10.39 1.03
CA CYS A 190 7.52 -10.00 0.07
C CYS A 190 7.71 -10.66 -1.30
N ASP A 191 8.93 -10.63 -1.83
CA ASP A 191 9.26 -11.19 -3.15
C ASP A 191 8.99 -12.70 -3.15
N GLN A 192 9.40 -13.41 -2.09
CA GLN A 192 9.12 -14.85 -1.93
C GLN A 192 7.61 -15.15 -1.92
N TYR A 193 6.80 -14.35 -1.21
CA TYR A 193 5.34 -14.54 -1.20
C TYR A 193 4.72 -14.39 -2.60
N PHE A 194 5.12 -13.36 -3.34
CA PHE A 194 4.58 -13.11 -4.68
C PHE A 194 5.09 -14.12 -5.72
N ASP A 195 6.34 -14.59 -5.59
CA ASP A 195 6.88 -15.63 -6.46
C ASP A 195 6.15 -16.96 -6.27
N LEU A 196 5.88 -17.36 -5.03
CA LEU A 196 5.09 -18.56 -4.73
C LEU A 196 3.67 -18.45 -5.33
N LYS A 197 2.98 -17.33 -5.09
CA LYS A 197 1.64 -17.08 -5.67
C LYS A 197 1.65 -17.13 -7.19
N ARG A 198 2.67 -16.55 -7.82
CA ARG A 198 2.83 -16.54 -9.27
C ARG A 198 3.04 -17.97 -9.80
N ASN A 199 3.84 -18.78 -9.10
CA ASN A 199 4.07 -20.16 -9.47
C ASN A 199 2.80 -21.01 -9.33
N GLU A 200 2.02 -20.83 -8.26
CA GLU A 200 0.71 -21.49 -8.09
C GLU A 200 -0.26 -21.13 -9.21
N THR A 201 -0.35 -19.83 -9.54
CA THR A 201 -1.22 -19.35 -10.62
C THR A 201 -0.78 -19.93 -11.96
N LYS A 202 0.54 -19.98 -12.22
CA LYS A 202 1.10 -20.55 -13.45
C LYS A 202 0.84 -22.07 -13.55
N ALA A 203 0.90 -22.79 -12.43
CA ALA A 203 0.59 -24.22 -12.40
C ALA A 203 -0.90 -24.46 -12.71
N GLN A 204 -1.79 -23.66 -12.12
CA GLN A 204 -3.23 -23.70 -12.41
C GLN A 204 -3.52 -23.35 -13.88
N ASP A 205 -2.89 -22.32 -14.42
CA ASP A 205 -3.05 -21.93 -15.83
C ASP A 205 -2.60 -23.05 -16.77
N SER A 206 -1.48 -23.72 -16.48
CA SER A 206 -1.00 -24.86 -17.27
C SER A 206 -1.95 -26.06 -17.19
N GLU A 207 -2.55 -26.31 -16.03
CA GLU A 207 -3.58 -27.36 -15.88
C GLU A 207 -4.83 -27.01 -16.70
N TYR A 208 -5.27 -25.75 -16.65
CA TYR A 208 -6.40 -25.25 -17.43
C TYR A 208 -6.14 -25.37 -18.94
N ASP A 209 -4.93 -25.05 -19.42
CA ASP A 209 -4.56 -25.21 -20.82
C ASP A 209 -4.54 -26.68 -21.26
N SER A 210 -4.10 -27.60 -20.39
CA SER A 210 -4.20 -29.04 -20.64
C SER A 210 -5.66 -29.51 -20.73
N ASN A 211 -6.50 -29.04 -19.81
CA ASN A 211 -7.95 -29.31 -19.82
C ASN A 211 -8.62 -28.73 -21.08
N LEU A 212 -8.19 -27.55 -21.53
CA LEU A 212 -8.65 -26.91 -22.76
C LEU A 212 -8.37 -27.81 -23.96
N ALA A 213 -7.13 -28.28 -24.10
CA ALA A 213 -6.73 -29.18 -25.18
C ALA A 213 -7.53 -30.49 -25.17
N ALA A 214 -7.76 -31.08 -23.98
CA ALA A 214 -8.57 -32.27 -23.84
C ALA A 214 -10.05 -32.04 -24.23
N LYS A 215 -10.65 -30.90 -23.84
CA LYS A 215 -12.02 -30.56 -24.26
C LYS A 215 -12.11 -30.33 -25.77
N VAL A 216 -11.12 -29.68 -26.36
CA VAL A 216 -11.05 -29.47 -27.81
C VAL A 216 -10.94 -30.81 -28.54
N ALA A 217 -10.14 -31.75 -28.03
CA ALA A 217 -10.03 -33.09 -28.61
C ALA A 217 -11.39 -33.83 -28.62
N ILE A 218 -12.16 -33.76 -27.53
CA ILE A 218 -13.52 -34.33 -27.49
C ILE A 218 -14.43 -33.66 -28.50
N CYS A 219 -14.40 -32.33 -28.64
CA CYS A 219 -15.20 -31.65 -29.66
C CYS A 219 -14.88 -32.17 -31.07
N VAL A 220 -13.60 -32.35 -31.39
CA VAL A 220 -13.15 -32.91 -32.67
C VAL A 220 -13.59 -34.36 -32.85
N GLU A 221 -13.53 -35.19 -31.80
CA GLU A 221 -14.04 -36.58 -31.85
C GLU A 221 -15.55 -36.63 -32.16
N VAL A 222 -16.34 -35.76 -31.51
CA VAL A 222 -17.79 -35.67 -31.74
C VAL A 222 -18.09 -35.16 -33.16
N GLU A 223 -17.38 -34.13 -33.62
CA GLU A 223 -17.49 -33.58 -34.99
C GLU A 223 -17.19 -34.66 -36.04
N LYS A 224 -16.13 -35.46 -35.84
CA LYS A 224 -15.80 -36.59 -36.74
C LYS A 224 -16.86 -37.69 -36.71
N ALA A 225 -17.31 -38.08 -35.52
CA ALA A 225 -18.33 -39.13 -35.39
C ALA A 225 -19.67 -38.72 -36.03
N ALA A 226 -20.00 -37.44 -36.03
CA ALA A 226 -21.16 -36.90 -36.75
C ALA A 226 -20.98 -36.97 -38.27
N ALA A 227 -19.77 -36.67 -38.77
CA ALA A 227 -19.45 -36.72 -40.20
C ALA A 227 -19.42 -38.15 -40.76
N ASP A 228 -18.90 -39.11 -40.00
CA ASP A 228 -18.77 -40.51 -40.42
C ASP A 228 -20.10 -41.29 -40.38
N GLY A 229 -21.20 -40.66 -39.95
CA GLY A 229 -22.52 -41.28 -39.86
C GLY A 229 -22.66 -42.36 -38.79
N ASN A 230 -21.61 -42.56 -37.97
CA ASN A 230 -21.56 -43.57 -36.90
C ASN A 230 -22.23 -43.05 -35.60
N SER A 231 -23.41 -42.47 -35.75
CA SER A 231 -24.11 -41.71 -34.71
C SER A 231 -25.03 -42.61 -33.86
N GLU A 232 -24.41 -43.37 -32.94
CA GLU A 232 -25.12 -44.13 -31.91
C GLU A 232 -25.44 -43.25 -30.69
N LEU A 233 -26.70 -43.27 -30.23
CA LEU A 233 -27.15 -42.46 -29.10
C LEU A 233 -26.49 -42.85 -27.77
N SER A 234 -26.04 -44.10 -27.64
CA SER A 234 -25.34 -44.61 -26.45
C SER A 234 -24.03 -43.83 -26.19
N LYS A 235 -23.28 -43.55 -27.25
CA LYS A 235 -21.98 -42.84 -27.18
C LYS A 235 -22.13 -41.36 -26.85
N LEU A 236 -23.30 -40.75 -27.13
CA LEU A 236 -23.59 -39.34 -26.79
C LEU A 236 -23.49 -39.09 -25.28
N SER A 237 -24.05 -39.99 -24.48
CA SER A 237 -23.99 -39.92 -23.01
C SER A 237 -22.54 -39.99 -22.53
N ASP A 238 -21.72 -40.83 -23.16
CA ASP A 238 -20.31 -40.99 -22.81
C ASP A 238 -19.49 -39.74 -23.17
N TYR A 239 -19.73 -39.11 -24.32
CA TYR A 239 -19.09 -37.84 -24.67
C TYR A 239 -19.46 -36.71 -23.69
N LYS A 240 -20.75 -36.61 -23.30
CA LYS A 240 -21.19 -35.64 -22.27
C LYS A 240 -20.50 -35.89 -20.94
N LYS A 241 -20.38 -37.14 -20.50
CA LYS A 241 -19.67 -37.52 -19.26
C LYS A 241 -18.18 -37.20 -19.35
N LYS A 242 -17.49 -37.56 -20.43
CA LYS A 242 -16.06 -37.28 -20.62
C LYS A 242 -15.79 -35.77 -20.63
N PHE A 243 -16.62 -34.97 -21.30
CA PHE A 243 -16.49 -33.53 -21.33
C PHE A 243 -16.72 -32.88 -19.95
N ALA A 244 -17.70 -33.38 -19.19
CA ALA A 244 -17.97 -32.92 -17.83
C ALA A 244 -16.91 -33.37 -16.81
N ALA A 245 -16.27 -34.53 -17.04
CA ALA A 245 -15.19 -35.03 -16.20
C ALA A 245 -13.91 -34.21 -16.36
N ILE A 246 -13.69 -33.57 -17.51
CA ILE A 246 -12.58 -32.62 -17.67
C ILE A 246 -12.92 -31.36 -16.89
N GLY A 247 -12.01 -31.00 -15.97
CA GLY A 247 -12.17 -29.90 -15.03
C GLY A 247 -12.28 -28.51 -15.66
N PHE A 248 -11.82 -27.50 -14.92
CA PHE A 248 -11.91 -26.12 -15.37
C PHE A 248 -10.97 -25.83 -16.54
N VAL A 249 -11.41 -24.90 -17.39
CA VAL A 249 -10.67 -24.37 -18.55
C VAL A 249 -10.43 -22.87 -18.35
N PRO A 250 -9.49 -22.25 -19.08
CA PRO A 250 -9.23 -20.83 -18.99
C PRO A 250 -10.52 -20.05 -19.21
N ARG A 251 -10.81 -19.09 -18.32
CA ARG A 251 -12.07 -18.33 -18.32
C ARG A 251 -12.39 -17.69 -19.68
N LYS A 252 -11.36 -17.29 -20.43
CA LYS A 252 -11.49 -16.70 -21.77
C LYS A 252 -12.12 -17.65 -22.79
N ASN A 253 -11.81 -18.94 -22.71
CA ASN A 253 -12.23 -19.94 -23.70
C ASN A 253 -13.39 -20.82 -23.21
N MET A 254 -13.82 -20.65 -21.96
CA MET A 254 -14.91 -21.43 -21.35
C MET A 254 -16.19 -21.38 -22.20
N GLN A 255 -16.63 -20.18 -22.59
CA GLN A 255 -17.84 -19.99 -23.38
C GLN A 255 -17.69 -20.54 -24.80
N GLU A 256 -16.54 -20.28 -25.42
CA GLU A 256 -16.26 -20.71 -26.78
C GLU A 256 -16.30 -22.24 -26.90
N ILE A 257 -15.61 -22.94 -26.00
CA ILE A 257 -15.56 -24.42 -25.99
C ILE A 257 -16.93 -25.03 -25.70
N GLN A 258 -17.67 -24.48 -24.73
CA GLN A 258 -19.03 -24.97 -24.46
C GLN A 258 -19.94 -24.80 -25.68
N SER A 259 -19.87 -23.65 -26.37
CA SER A 259 -20.64 -23.40 -27.58
C SER A 259 -20.25 -24.36 -28.72
N ARG A 260 -18.96 -24.66 -28.88
CA ARG A 260 -18.46 -25.59 -29.89
C ARG A 260 -18.92 -27.01 -29.62
N PHE A 261 -18.80 -27.47 -28.36
CA PHE A 261 -19.23 -28.81 -27.97
C PHE A 261 -20.72 -29.04 -28.23
N ILE A 262 -21.55 -28.05 -27.91
CA ILE A 262 -23.00 -28.17 -28.09
C ILE A 262 -23.39 -28.10 -29.58
N LYS A 263 -22.69 -27.30 -30.39
CA LYS A 263 -22.84 -27.35 -31.85
C LYS A 263 -22.49 -28.75 -32.41
N ALA A 264 -21.37 -29.32 -31.97
CA ALA A 264 -20.94 -30.66 -32.39
C ALA A 264 -21.95 -31.74 -31.97
N ILE A 265 -22.46 -31.69 -30.74
CA ILE A 265 -23.54 -32.56 -30.27
C ILE A 265 -24.80 -32.39 -31.11
N ASN A 266 -25.16 -31.16 -31.45
CA ASN A 266 -26.36 -30.88 -32.23
C ASN A 266 -26.24 -31.43 -33.66
N GLU A 267 -25.06 -31.36 -34.27
CA GLU A 267 -24.78 -32.02 -35.55
C GLU A 267 -24.85 -33.55 -35.43
N TYR A 268 -24.29 -34.12 -34.37
CA TYR A 268 -24.36 -35.55 -34.09
C TYR A 268 -25.80 -36.07 -33.89
N VAL A 269 -26.66 -35.31 -33.21
CA VAL A 269 -28.08 -35.65 -33.03
C VAL A 269 -28.85 -35.54 -34.35
N LYS A 270 -28.49 -34.60 -35.23
CA LYS A 270 -29.07 -34.51 -36.58
C LYS A 270 -28.73 -35.75 -37.41
N SER A 271 -27.47 -36.19 -37.40
CA SER A 271 -26.97 -37.33 -38.18
C SER A 271 -27.43 -38.69 -37.66
N ALA A 272 -27.83 -38.81 -36.39
CA ALA A 272 -28.31 -40.06 -35.80
C ALA A 272 -29.57 -40.60 -36.52
N SER A 273 -29.47 -41.81 -37.09
CA SER A 273 -30.58 -42.52 -37.74
C SER A 273 -31.39 -43.32 -36.72
N GLY A 274 -32.73 -43.25 -36.77
CA GLY A 274 -33.63 -44.06 -35.93
C GLY A 274 -34.46 -43.32 -34.87
N ILE A 275 -34.48 -41.98 -34.89
CA ILE A 275 -35.21 -41.13 -33.93
C ILE A 275 -36.30 -40.36 -34.65
N ASP A 276 -37.49 -40.23 -34.04
CA ASP A 276 -38.56 -39.38 -34.55
C ASP A 276 -38.15 -37.89 -34.57
N LYS A 277 -38.70 -37.13 -35.52
CA LYS A 277 -38.35 -35.72 -35.70
C LYS A 277 -38.66 -34.89 -34.45
N SER A 278 -39.72 -35.23 -33.72
CA SER A 278 -40.10 -34.54 -32.48
C SER A 278 -39.10 -34.74 -31.34
N GLU A 279 -38.55 -35.96 -31.20
CA GLU A 279 -37.55 -36.29 -30.18
C GLU A 279 -36.19 -35.65 -30.46
N LYS A 280 -35.78 -35.61 -31.74
CA LYS A 280 -34.58 -34.85 -32.15
C LYS A 280 -34.71 -33.38 -31.80
N ASP A 281 -35.83 -32.76 -32.16
CA ASP A 281 -36.06 -31.34 -31.86
C ASP A 281 -36.02 -31.07 -30.35
N LYS A 282 -36.57 -31.97 -29.53
CA LYS A 282 -36.55 -31.85 -28.06
C LYS A 282 -35.14 -31.92 -27.49
N LEU A 283 -34.30 -32.85 -27.95
CA LEU A 283 -32.91 -32.98 -27.50
C LEU A 283 -32.06 -31.77 -27.88
N MET A 284 -32.25 -31.24 -29.09
CA MET A 284 -31.57 -30.05 -29.57
C MET A 284 -31.93 -28.83 -28.72
N LEU A 285 -33.22 -28.68 -28.42
CA LEU A 285 -33.74 -27.61 -27.56
C LEU A 285 -33.20 -27.72 -26.12
N GLN A 286 -33.12 -28.93 -25.57
CA GLN A 286 -32.49 -29.16 -24.26
C GLN A 286 -31.01 -28.77 -24.25
N ASN A 287 -30.26 -29.15 -25.29
CA ASN A 287 -28.85 -28.77 -25.39
C ASN A 287 -28.69 -27.25 -25.55
N GLU A 288 -29.53 -26.59 -26.35
CA GLU A 288 -29.53 -25.12 -26.53
C GLU A 288 -29.86 -24.38 -25.22
N ALA A 289 -30.87 -24.84 -24.48
CA ALA A 289 -31.19 -24.36 -23.14
C ALA A 289 -30.01 -24.51 -22.16
N GLU A 290 -29.31 -25.64 -22.21
CA GLU A 290 -28.13 -25.88 -21.37
C GLU A 290 -26.97 -24.90 -21.67
N VAL A 291 -26.79 -24.49 -22.94
CA VAL A 291 -25.82 -23.43 -23.30
C VAL A 291 -26.18 -22.12 -22.62
N VAL A 292 -27.45 -21.70 -22.72
CA VAL A 292 -27.87 -20.37 -22.26
C VAL A 292 -27.74 -20.28 -20.74
N LEU A 293 -28.15 -21.33 -20.03
CA LEU A 293 -27.98 -21.46 -18.57
C LEU A 293 -26.51 -21.41 -18.13
N LYS A 294 -25.62 -22.18 -18.78
CA LYS A 294 -24.22 -22.31 -18.33
C LYS A 294 -23.30 -21.22 -18.84
N SER A 295 -23.55 -20.71 -20.05
CA SER A 295 -22.69 -19.76 -20.75
C SER A 295 -23.18 -18.32 -20.62
N GLY A 296 -24.35 -18.07 -20.01
CA GLY A 296 -24.96 -16.73 -19.92
C GLY A 296 -25.24 -16.14 -21.31
N GLY A 297 -25.57 -17.01 -22.26
CA GLY A 297 -25.65 -16.70 -23.68
C GLY A 297 -26.89 -15.88 -24.06
N ASN A 298 -26.89 -15.42 -25.31
CA ASN A 298 -27.95 -14.58 -25.89
C ASN A 298 -29.26 -15.37 -26.06
N SER A 299 -30.26 -15.13 -25.20
CA SER A 299 -31.55 -15.84 -25.21
C SER A 299 -32.41 -15.57 -26.45
N LYS A 300 -32.03 -14.60 -27.30
CA LYS A 300 -32.82 -14.20 -28.48
C LYS A 300 -33.29 -15.33 -29.39
N ASN A 301 -32.53 -16.43 -29.51
CA ASN A 301 -32.97 -17.58 -30.30
C ASN A 301 -34.00 -18.43 -29.54
N LEU A 302 -33.83 -18.63 -28.23
CA LEU A 302 -34.81 -19.28 -27.37
C LEU A 302 -36.09 -18.43 -27.28
N ASP A 303 -35.98 -17.11 -27.12
CA ASP A 303 -37.13 -16.19 -27.11
C ASP A 303 -37.91 -16.22 -28.44
N LYS A 304 -37.20 -16.32 -29.58
CA LYS A 304 -37.84 -16.49 -30.90
C LYS A 304 -38.58 -17.82 -30.99
N GLN A 305 -37.91 -18.92 -30.59
CA GLN A 305 -38.53 -20.25 -30.56
C GLN A 305 -39.72 -20.29 -29.59
N GLU A 306 -39.62 -19.64 -28.43
CA GLU A 306 -40.69 -19.49 -27.45
C GLU A 306 -41.89 -18.77 -28.07
N ASN A 307 -41.65 -17.64 -28.74
CA ASN A 307 -42.70 -16.89 -29.41
C ASN A 307 -43.34 -17.68 -30.57
N GLU A 308 -42.56 -18.44 -31.33
CA GLU A 308 -43.10 -19.33 -32.36
C GLU A 308 -43.94 -20.47 -31.77
N ILE A 309 -43.48 -21.09 -30.69
CA ILE A 309 -44.23 -22.13 -29.97
C ILE A 309 -45.53 -21.55 -29.42
N ARG A 310 -45.50 -20.38 -28.77
CA ARG A 310 -46.70 -19.68 -28.27
C ARG A 310 -47.69 -19.36 -29.40
N ARG A 311 -47.21 -18.92 -30.57
CA ARG A 311 -48.06 -18.67 -31.74
C ARG A 311 -48.69 -19.96 -32.26
N LYS A 312 -47.92 -21.04 -32.40
CA LYS A 312 -48.41 -22.36 -32.85
C LYS A 312 -49.42 -22.95 -31.87
N MET A 313 -49.17 -22.82 -30.57
CA MET A 313 -50.12 -23.22 -29.53
C MET A 313 -51.43 -22.45 -29.67
N LYS A 314 -51.38 -21.13 -29.84
CA LYS A 314 -52.57 -20.30 -30.02
C LYS A 314 -53.37 -20.72 -31.27
N THR A 315 -52.71 -20.93 -32.41
CA THR A 315 -53.40 -21.38 -33.64
C THR A 315 -54.02 -22.77 -33.48
N LEU A 316 -53.31 -23.70 -32.83
CA LEU A 316 -53.83 -25.05 -32.53
C LEU A 316 -55.02 -24.99 -31.56
N GLU A 317 -54.98 -24.13 -30.54
CA GLU A 317 -56.10 -23.89 -29.63
C GLU A 317 -57.32 -23.34 -30.37
N GLU A 318 -57.12 -22.37 -31.27
CA GLU A 318 -58.17 -21.82 -32.14
C GLU A 318 -58.74 -22.89 -33.09
N GLU A 319 -57.90 -23.72 -33.71
CA GLU A 319 -58.34 -24.82 -34.58
C GLU A 319 -59.10 -25.92 -33.80
N ILE A 320 -58.64 -26.28 -32.60
CA ILE A 320 -59.31 -27.26 -31.73
C ILE A 320 -60.68 -26.73 -31.30
N THR A 321 -60.77 -25.47 -30.89
CA THR A 321 -62.04 -24.86 -30.47
C THR A 321 -63.02 -24.73 -31.63
N LEU A 322 -62.57 -24.25 -32.80
CA LEU A 322 -63.39 -24.22 -34.01
C LEU A 322 -63.87 -25.63 -34.40
N THR A 323 -62.98 -26.63 -34.35
CA THR A 323 -63.34 -28.01 -34.68
C THR A 323 -64.32 -28.60 -33.67
N LYS A 324 -64.16 -28.33 -32.36
CA LYS A 324 -65.11 -28.73 -31.31
C LYS A 324 -66.48 -28.08 -31.52
N ASN A 325 -66.52 -26.78 -31.77
CA ASN A 325 -67.76 -26.07 -32.06
C ASN A 325 -68.42 -26.64 -33.32
N ASN A 326 -67.66 -26.89 -34.39
CA ASN A 326 -68.18 -27.52 -35.61
C ASN A 326 -68.76 -28.92 -35.35
N ILE A 327 -68.15 -29.72 -34.47
CA ILE A 327 -68.65 -31.04 -34.06
C ILE A 327 -70.04 -30.94 -33.40
N GLU A 328 -70.29 -29.89 -32.61
CA GLU A 328 -71.57 -29.66 -31.95
C GLU A 328 -72.72 -29.38 -32.92
N PHE A 329 -72.46 -28.80 -34.10
CA PHE A 329 -73.47 -28.49 -35.12
C PHE A 329 -73.89 -29.68 -35.99
N PHE A 330 -73.21 -30.83 -35.94
CA PHE A 330 -73.59 -32.00 -36.73
C PHE A 330 -74.82 -32.72 -36.13
N GLY A 331 -75.82 -33.03 -36.95
CA GLY A 331 -77.02 -33.79 -36.55
C GLY A 331 -76.79 -35.29 -36.31
N HIS A 332 -77.86 -36.02 -35.96
CA HIS A 332 -77.84 -37.46 -35.62
C HIS A 332 -78.13 -38.37 -36.83
N SER A 333 -77.26 -38.34 -37.84
CA SER A 333 -77.33 -39.29 -38.98
C SER A 333 -76.08 -40.16 -39.05
N LYS A 334 -76.19 -41.40 -39.57
CA LYS A 334 -75.05 -42.33 -39.70
C LYS A 334 -73.83 -41.73 -40.42
N ASN A 335 -74.04 -40.86 -41.41
CA ASN A 335 -72.93 -40.17 -42.10
C ASN A 335 -72.37 -39.01 -41.28
N ALA A 336 -73.23 -38.27 -40.56
CA ALA A 336 -72.78 -37.23 -39.63
C ALA A 336 -72.00 -37.82 -38.44
N GLU A 337 -72.37 -39.00 -37.94
CA GLU A 337 -71.65 -39.73 -36.90
C GLU A 337 -70.21 -40.08 -37.33
N LYS A 338 -70.04 -40.59 -38.57
CA LYS A 338 -68.72 -40.89 -39.13
C LYS A 338 -67.85 -39.64 -39.28
N LEU A 339 -68.43 -38.53 -39.77
CA LEU A 339 -67.72 -37.26 -39.87
C LEU A 339 -67.35 -36.70 -38.49
N LYS A 340 -68.25 -36.77 -37.51
CA LYS A 340 -67.94 -36.41 -36.10
C LYS A 340 -66.75 -37.21 -35.58
N GLU A 341 -66.68 -38.50 -35.85
CA GLU A 341 -65.55 -39.35 -35.42
C GLU A 341 -64.21 -38.91 -36.05
N GLU A 342 -64.20 -38.53 -37.33
CA GLU A 342 -63.02 -37.99 -38.01
C GLU A 342 -62.57 -36.65 -37.43
N TYR A 343 -63.51 -35.73 -37.16
CA TYR A 343 -63.20 -34.45 -36.50
C TYR A 343 -62.74 -34.65 -35.05
N MET A 344 -63.32 -35.61 -34.31
CA MET A 344 -62.85 -35.98 -32.97
C MET A 344 -61.44 -36.57 -32.99
N LYS A 345 -61.08 -37.35 -34.02
CA LYS A 345 -59.68 -37.82 -34.22
C LYS A 345 -58.73 -36.65 -34.48
N LYS A 346 -59.15 -35.66 -35.27
CA LYS A 346 -58.37 -34.42 -35.48
C LYS A 346 -58.19 -33.63 -34.18
N VAL A 347 -59.25 -33.48 -33.38
CA VAL A 347 -59.18 -32.84 -32.06
C VAL A 347 -58.20 -33.55 -31.13
N ARG A 348 -58.27 -34.88 -31.03
CA ARG A 348 -57.33 -35.67 -30.20
C ARG A 348 -55.89 -35.51 -30.66
N LYS A 349 -55.65 -35.50 -31.97
CA LYS A 349 -54.31 -35.30 -32.54
C LYS A 349 -53.80 -33.88 -32.24
N GLY A 350 -54.64 -32.86 -32.43
CA GLY A 350 -54.32 -31.47 -32.09
C GLY A 350 -54.04 -31.27 -30.60
N GLU A 351 -54.82 -31.91 -29.71
CA GLU A 351 -54.59 -31.87 -28.26
C GLU A 351 -53.25 -32.53 -27.87
N GLN A 352 -52.85 -33.58 -28.57
CA GLN A 352 -51.56 -34.23 -28.36
C GLN A 352 -50.39 -33.35 -28.85
N GLU A 353 -50.52 -32.72 -30.02
CA GLU A 353 -49.55 -31.76 -30.55
C GLU A 353 -49.43 -30.52 -29.64
N LEU A 354 -50.55 -30.04 -29.07
CA LEU A 354 -50.56 -28.96 -28.08
C LEU A 354 -49.75 -29.33 -26.83
N LYS A 355 -49.91 -30.55 -26.34
CA LYS A 355 -49.19 -31.05 -25.16
C LYS A 355 -47.67 -31.13 -25.41
N ASP A 356 -47.27 -31.58 -26.59
CA ASP A 356 -45.85 -31.61 -26.99
C ASP A 356 -45.24 -30.20 -27.09
N LEU A 357 -45.99 -29.23 -27.59
CA LEU A 357 -45.58 -27.82 -27.63
C LEU A 357 -45.47 -27.21 -26.22
N GLN A 358 -46.38 -27.56 -25.31
CA GLN A 358 -46.32 -27.13 -23.90
C GLN A 358 -45.08 -27.68 -23.19
N ASP A 359 -44.73 -28.95 -23.43
CA ASP A 359 -43.54 -29.55 -22.84
C ASP A 359 -42.25 -28.92 -23.39
N LYS A 360 -42.23 -28.53 -24.68
CA LYS A 360 -41.12 -27.75 -25.27
C LYS A 360 -41.01 -26.35 -24.64
N LEU A 361 -42.13 -25.67 -24.42
CA LEU A 361 -42.16 -24.35 -23.77
C LEU A 361 -41.64 -24.40 -22.32
N ARG A 362 -41.98 -25.46 -21.57
CA ARG A 362 -41.47 -25.66 -20.20
C ARG A 362 -39.95 -25.80 -20.16
N LEU A 363 -39.35 -26.46 -21.14
CA LEU A 363 -37.90 -26.60 -21.23
C LEU A 363 -37.21 -25.26 -21.52
N ILE A 364 -37.81 -24.41 -22.35
CA ILE A 364 -37.30 -23.04 -22.63
C ILE A 364 -37.41 -22.17 -21.38
N ASN A 365 -38.56 -22.17 -20.72
CA ASN A 365 -38.79 -21.37 -19.50
C ASN A 365 -37.92 -21.81 -18.32
N ALA A 366 -37.42 -23.05 -18.31
CA ALA A 366 -36.47 -23.50 -17.31
C ALA A 366 -35.04 -23.00 -17.57
N ALA A 367 -34.77 -22.46 -18.77
CA ALA A 367 -33.47 -21.97 -19.19
C ALA A 367 -33.32 -20.45 -19.21
N ASN A 368 -34.45 -19.73 -19.23
CA ASN A 368 -34.56 -18.29 -18.98
C ASN A 368 -34.72 -18.02 -17.48
#